data_AF-A0A4V1Y576-F1
#
_entry.id   AF-A0A4V1Y576-F1
#
_cell.length_a   1.000
_cell.length_b   1.000
_cell.length_c   1.000
_cell.angle_alpha   90.00
_cell.angle_beta   90.00
_cell.angle_gamma   90.00
#
_symmetry.space_group_name_H-M   'P 1'
#
loop_
_entity.id
_entity.type
_entity.pdbx_description
1 polymer ?
#
loop_
_entity_poly.entity_id
_entity_poly.type
_entity_poly.pdbx_seq_one_letter_code
_entity_poly.pdbx_strand_id
1 'polypeptide(L)'
;MFDSLDHRFTKFLLESNALKFGDFTLKSGRRSPYFINAGAFDDGKKIATLGGFYAEKIQTEIDNEQLPIRIDTIFGPAYKGIPLAVATSIALELNYGVTVGYTFDRKEKKDHGDGGTMVGKPLEDGMNVLLVDDVMTAGTAVREVVPKLKAQADVNIVGLVLSVDRMEKTKDSDLSAVQDVQREFGFPVLAIANVKEIFAAGRQLATAEGTPYVTDEIAGAAEEYLTQYGA
;
A
#
# COMPACT_ATOMS: atom_id res chain seq x y z
N MET A 1 -1.43 -15.67 -22.25
CA MET A 1 -0.79 -15.57 -20.92
C MET A 1 -1.45 -14.39 -20.25
N PHE A 2 -2.01 -14.56 -19.06
CA PHE A 2 -2.62 -13.42 -18.35
C PHE A 2 -1.51 -12.56 -17.76
N ASP A 3 -1.63 -11.24 -17.86
CA ASP A 3 -0.68 -10.31 -17.26
C ASP A 3 -0.69 -10.47 -15.73
N SER A 4 0.50 -10.45 -15.11
CA SER A 4 0.64 -10.56 -13.66
C SER A 4 0.00 -9.37 -12.93
N LEU A 5 -0.25 -9.55 -11.62
CA LEU A 5 -0.86 -8.51 -10.77
C LEU A 5 -0.07 -7.21 -10.83
N ASP A 6 1.25 -7.29 -10.68
CA ASP A 6 2.17 -6.16 -10.73
C ASP A 6 2.17 -5.47 -12.10
N HIS A 7 2.08 -6.21 -13.20
CA HIS A 7 2.02 -5.66 -14.55
C HIS A 7 0.71 -4.88 -14.76
N ARG A 8 -0.44 -5.48 -14.43
CA ARG A 8 -1.75 -4.82 -14.52
C ARG A 8 -1.82 -3.60 -13.61
N PHE A 9 -1.28 -3.71 -12.40
CA PHE A 9 -1.25 -2.62 -11.45
C PHE A 9 -0.36 -1.47 -11.94
N THR A 10 0.82 -1.77 -12.48
CA THR A 10 1.72 -0.76 -13.06
C THR A 10 1.06 -0.02 -14.21
N LYS A 11 0.36 -0.73 -15.09
CA LYS A 11 -0.44 -0.12 -16.17
C LYS A 11 -1.50 0.82 -15.62
N PHE A 12 -2.26 0.38 -14.60
CA PHE A 12 -3.25 1.22 -13.94
C PHE A 12 -2.63 2.48 -13.29
N LEU A 13 -1.46 2.37 -12.67
CA LEU A 13 -0.75 3.51 -12.10
C LEU A 13 -0.37 4.53 -13.18
N LEU A 14 0.12 4.07 -14.34
CA LEU A 14 0.49 4.93 -15.47
C LEU A 14 -0.74 5.61 -16.08
N GLU A 15 -1.81 4.86 -16.36
CA GLU A 15 -3.07 5.38 -16.92
C GLU A 15 -3.76 6.38 -15.98
N SER A 16 -3.62 6.18 -14.67
CA SER A 16 -4.16 7.08 -13.65
C SER A 16 -3.28 8.31 -13.40
N ASN A 17 -2.12 8.42 -14.06
CA ASN A 17 -1.09 9.43 -13.80
C ASN A 17 -0.55 9.40 -12.35
N ALA A 18 -0.73 8.26 -11.67
CA ALA A 18 -0.26 7.99 -10.31
C ALA A 18 1.21 7.56 -10.31
N LEU A 19 1.72 7.05 -11.43
CA LEU A 19 3.14 6.76 -11.66
C LEU A 19 3.65 7.56 -12.86
N LYS A 20 4.85 8.12 -12.71
CA LYS A 20 5.60 8.77 -13.79
C LYS A 20 7.04 8.32 -13.75
N PHE A 21 7.66 8.16 -14.92
CA PHE A 21 9.10 7.98 -15.07
C PHE A 21 9.74 9.25 -15.62
N GLY A 22 10.99 9.51 -15.24
CA GLY A 22 11.69 10.77 -15.51
C GLY A 22 12.53 11.20 -14.31
N ASP A 23 12.96 12.46 -14.25
CA ASP A 23 13.82 12.96 -13.19
C ASP A 23 13.04 13.81 -12.17
N PHE A 24 12.95 13.32 -10.94
CA PHE A 24 12.15 13.93 -9.88
C PHE A 24 12.95 14.14 -8.60
N THR A 25 12.80 15.31 -7.96
CA THR A 25 13.33 15.53 -6.61
C THR A 25 12.28 15.16 -5.56
N LEU A 26 12.57 14.15 -4.73
CA LEU A 26 11.69 13.70 -3.64
C LEU A 26 11.75 14.65 -2.44
N LYS A 27 10.80 14.52 -1.51
CA LYS A 27 10.79 15.27 -0.24
C LYS A 27 12.05 15.04 0.60
N SER A 28 12.72 13.89 0.43
CA SER A 28 14.00 13.58 1.06
C SER A 28 15.20 14.32 0.43
N GLY A 29 15.01 14.99 -0.71
CA GLY A 29 16.07 15.58 -1.54
C GLY A 29 16.70 14.60 -2.55
N ARG A 30 16.33 13.31 -2.53
CA ARG A 30 16.82 12.31 -3.49
C ARG A 30 16.33 12.65 -4.90
N ARG A 31 17.20 12.53 -5.92
CA ARG A 31 16.80 12.51 -7.33
C ARG A 31 16.38 11.11 -7.71
N SER A 32 15.12 10.94 -8.12
CA SER A 32 14.47 9.66 -8.35
C SER A 32 14.08 9.54 -9.82
N PRO A 33 14.32 8.37 -10.46
CA PRO A 33 13.96 8.10 -11.86
C PRO A 33 12.44 7.85 -12.05
N TYR A 34 11.69 7.92 -10.95
CA TYR A 34 10.25 7.70 -10.92
C TYR A 34 9.60 8.50 -9.80
N PHE A 35 8.29 8.76 -9.95
CA PHE A 35 7.49 9.43 -8.95
C PHE A 35 6.13 8.74 -8.82
N ILE A 36 5.72 8.50 -7.58
CA ILE A 36 4.42 7.91 -7.24
C ILE A 36 3.61 8.95 -6.48
N ASN A 37 2.38 9.19 -6.95
CA ASN A 37 1.42 10.10 -6.34
C ASN A 37 0.08 9.41 -6.11
N ALA A 38 -0.13 8.92 -4.89
CA ALA A 38 -1.42 8.37 -4.48
C ALA A 38 -2.58 9.39 -4.54
N GLY A 39 -2.29 10.70 -4.57
CA GLY A 39 -3.32 11.73 -4.76
C GLY A 39 -3.98 11.72 -6.14
N ALA A 40 -3.46 10.95 -7.11
CA ALA A 40 -4.03 10.84 -8.45
C ALA A 40 -5.28 9.92 -8.53
N PHE A 41 -5.59 9.19 -7.45
CA PHE A 41 -6.80 8.38 -7.32
C PHE A 41 -7.97 9.23 -6.82
N ASP A 42 -8.42 10.16 -7.65
CA ASP A 42 -9.31 11.28 -7.31
C ASP A 42 -10.75 11.13 -7.83
N ASP A 43 -11.09 10.01 -8.45
CA ASP A 43 -12.44 9.71 -8.93
C ASP A 43 -12.91 8.31 -8.51
N GLY A 44 -14.22 8.08 -8.63
CA GLY A 44 -14.87 6.83 -8.25
C GLY A 44 -14.35 5.60 -9.00
N LYS A 45 -13.97 5.74 -10.28
CA LYS A 45 -13.46 4.63 -11.09
C LYS A 45 -12.07 4.22 -10.61
N LYS A 46 -11.18 5.19 -10.39
CA LYS A 46 -9.81 4.95 -9.93
C LYS A 46 -9.79 4.34 -8.53
N ILE A 47 -10.56 4.89 -7.59
CA ILE A 47 -10.56 4.35 -6.22
C ILE A 47 -11.20 2.96 -6.14
N ALA A 48 -12.26 2.70 -6.93
CA ALA A 48 -12.84 1.35 -7.03
C ALA A 48 -11.85 0.35 -7.65
N THR A 49 -11.15 0.76 -8.71
CA THR A 49 -10.12 -0.08 -9.34
C THR A 49 -8.96 -0.37 -8.38
N LEU A 50 -8.49 0.64 -7.64
CA LEU A 50 -7.47 0.48 -6.62
C LEU A 50 -7.91 -0.48 -5.51
N GLY A 51 -9.13 -0.34 -5.00
CA GLY A 51 -9.72 -1.28 -4.03
C GLY A 51 -9.73 -2.73 -4.55
N GLY A 52 -10.03 -2.90 -5.84
CA GLY A 52 -9.95 -4.19 -6.53
C GLY A 52 -8.54 -4.82 -6.49
N PHE A 53 -7.50 -4.02 -6.73
CA PHE A 53 -6.12 -4.49 -6.65
C PHE A 53 -5.70 -4.87 -5.23
N TYR A 54 -6.10 -4.10 -4.21
CA TYR A 54 -5.87 -4.48 -2.81
C TYR A 54 -6.60 -5.79 -2.47
N ALA A 55 -7.86 -5.94 -2.85
CA ALA A 55 -8.63 -7.15 -2.59
C ALA A 55 -8.00 -8.38 -3.27
N GLU A 56 -7.55 -8.26 -4.52
CA GLU A 56 -6.85 -9.33 -5.24
C GLU A 56 -5.53 -9.70 -4.56
N LYS A 57 -4.74 -8.71 -4.14
CA LYS A 57 -3.51 -8.97 -3.38
C LYS A 57 -3.81 -9.70 -2.08
N ILE A 58 -4.81 -9.25 -1.32
CA ILE A 58 -5.20 -9.87 -0.05
C ILE A 58 -5.61 -11.33 -0.27
N GLN A 59 -6.46 -11.61 -1.26
CA GLN A 59 -6.88 -12.97 -1.57
C GLN A 59 -5.69 -13.85 -1.98
N THR A 60 -4.81 -13.34 -2.84
CA THR A 60 -3.60 -14.04 -3.26
C THR A 60 -2.72 -14.43 -2.07
N GLU A 61 -2.60 -13.53 -1.09
CA GLU A 61 -1.76 -13.75 0.09
C GLU A 61 -2.44 -14.63 1.15
N ILE A 62 -3.77 -14.71 1.16
CA ILE A 62 -4.50 -15.75 1.91
C ILE A 62 -4.23 -17.12 1.28
N ASP A 63 -4.32 -17.24 -0.05
CA ASP A 63 -4.08 -18.48 -0.77
C ASP A 63 -2.63 -18.97 -0.62
N ASN A 64 -1.67 -18.03 -0.49
CA ASN A 64 -0.25 -18.31 -0.22
C ASN A 64 0.08 -18.49 1.27
N GLU A 65 -0.92 -18.51 2.15
CA GLU A 65 -0.77 -18.67 3.60
C GLU A 65 0.09 -17.56 4.27
N GLN A 66 0.27 -16.41 3.61
CA GLN A 66 0.93 -15.23 4.18
C GLN A 66 -0.04 -14.40 5.04
N LEU A 67 -1.33 -14.46 4.75
CA LEU A 67 -2.41 -13.86 5.54
C LEU A 67 -3.40 -14.95 6.01
N PRO A 68 -4.03 -14.79 7.17
CA PRO A 68 -5.04 -15.72 7.63
C PRO A 68 -6.34 -15.57 6.82
N ILE A 69 -7.05 -16.68 6.63
CA ILE A 69 -8.37 -16.72 5.97
C ILE A 69 -9.38 -15.76 6.63
N ARG A 70 -9.32 -15.63 7.96
CA ARG A 70 -10.21 -14.74 8.71
C ARG A 70 -9.55 -13.38 8.92
N ILE A 71 -10.13 -12.34 8.32
CA ILE A 71 -9.84 -10.93 8.61
C ILE A 71 -11.15 -10.29 9.06
N ASP A 72 -11.17 -9.72 10.26
CA ASP A 72 -12.40 -9.16 10.83
C ASP A 72 -12.62 -7.70 10.43
N THR A 73 -11.53 -6.93 10.23
CA THR A 73 -11.59 -5.55 9.74
C THR A 73 -10.35 -5.15 8.96
N ILE A 74 -10.55 -4.33 7.93
CA ILE A 74 -9.49 -3.61 7.23
C ILE A 74 -9.28 -2.27 7.93
N PHE A 75 -8.08 -2.05 8.46
CA PHE A 75 -7.71 -0.79 9.11
C PHE A 75 -6.95 0.14 8.16
N GLY A 76 -7.47 1.36 7.99
CA GLY A 76 -6.84 2.40 7.19
C GLY A 76 -6.42 3.61 8.06
N PRO A 77 -5.13 3.93 8.21
CA PRO A 77 -4.70 5.09 8.99
C PRO A 77 -5.16 6.41 8.36
N ALA A 78 -5.60 7.36 9.19
CA ALA A 78 -6.01 8.67 8.70
C ALA A 78 -4.81 9.47 8.13
N TYR A 79 -4.96 10.13 6.97
CA TYR A 79 -6.19 10.30 6.17
C TYR A 79 -6.26 9.37 4.95
N LYS A 80 -5.10 9.02 4.38
CA LYS A 80 -5.04 8.33 3.09
C LYS A 80 -5.51 6.88 3.15
N GLY A 81 -5.33 6.21 4.28
CA GLY A 81 -5.79 4.85 4.48
C GLY A 81 -7.31 4.72 4.55
N ILE A 82 -8.04 5.80 4.87
CA ILE A 82 -9.52 5.78 4.98
C ILE A 82 -10.18 5.32 3.68
N PRO A 83 -9.98 6.00 2.52
CA PRO A 83 -10.57 5.56 1.26
C PRO A 83 -10.06 4.18 0.84
N LEU A 84 -8.83 3.80 1.19
CA LEU A 84 -8.27 2.48 0.88
C LEU A 84 -9.01 1.37 1.65
N ALA A 85 -9.22 1.54 2.95
CA ALA A 85 -9.94 0.55 3.76
C ALA A 85 -11.39 0.37 3.30
N VAL A 86 -12.07 1.47 2.98
CA VAL A 86 -13.44 1.43 2.45
C VAL A 86 -13.48 0.77 1.08
N ALA A 87 -12.64 1.19 0.13
CA ALA A 87 -12.64 0.61 -1.22
C ALA A 87 -12.23 -0.88 -1.22
N THR A 88 -11.26 -1.26 -0.38
CA THR A 88 -10.80 -2.65 -0.24
C THR A 88 -11.89 -3.54 0.36
N SER A 89 -12.58 -3.11 1.41
CA SER A 89 -13.69 -3.88 2.00
C SER A 89 -14.85 -4.07 1.02
N ILE A 90 -15.20 -3.03 0.25
CA ILE A 90 -16.20 -3.14 -0.83
C ILE A 90 -15.74 -4.16 -1.88
N ALA A 91 -14.49 -4.10 -2.32
CA ALA A 91 -13.97 -4.98 -3.36
C ALA A 91 -13.85 -6.45 -2.90
N LEU A 92 -13.50 -6.69 -1.64
CA LEU A 92 -13.49 -8.04 -1.05
C LEU A 92 -14.87 -8.69 -1.09
N GLU A 93 -15.92 -7.94 -0.75
CA GLU A 93 -17.30 -8.42 -0.85
C GLU A 93 -17.70 -8.70 -2.30
N LEU A 94 -17.54 -7.70 -3.18
CA LEU A 94 -18.04 -7.79 -4.56
C LEU A 94 -17.31 -8.82 -5.43
N ASN A 95 -15.99 -8.97 -5.22
CA ASN A 95 -15.16 -9.82 -6.09
C ASN A 95 -14.94 -11.22 -5.52
N TYR A 96 -14.98 -11.37 -4.19
CA TYR A 96 -14.61 -12.61 -3.50
C TYR A 96 -15.68 -13.12 -2.52
N GLY A 97 -16.76 -12.38 -2.29
CA GLY A 97 -17.81 -12.76 -1.32
C GLY A 97 -17.32 -12.74 0.13
N VAL A 98 -16.26 -11.97 0.42
CA VAL A 98 -15.65 -11.90 1.75
C VAL A 98 -16.12 -10.62 2.46
N THR A 99 -17.10 -10.78 3.35
CA THR A 99 -17.61 -9.67 4.16
C THR A 99 -16.64 -9.33 5.30
N VAL A 100 -15.96 -8.19 5.19
CA VAL A 100 -15.06 -7.67 6.22
C VAL A 100 -15.52 -6.30 6.72
N GLY A 101 -15.20 -5.97 7.98
CA GLY A 101 -15.34 -4.61 8.48
C GLY A 101 -14.33 -3.66 7.84
N TYR A 102 -14.56 -2.36 8.02
CA TYR A 102 -13.52 -1.35 7.88
C TYR A 102 -13.41 -0.55 9.17
N THR A 103 -12.20 -0.14 9.53
CA THR A 103 -11.92 0.69 10.71
C THR A 103 -10.87 1.74 10.35
N PHE A 104 -10.96 2.94 10.90
CA PHE A 104 -9.90 3.96 10.77
C PHE A 104 -9.82 4.85 12.00
N ASP A 105 -8.65 5.43 12.26
CA ASP A 105 -8.46 6.36 13.36
C ASP A 105 -8.85 7.80 13.02
N ARG A 106 -9.07 8.61 14.05
CA ARG A 106 -9.14 10.07 13.96
C ARG A 106 -7.83 10.65 14.47
N LYS A 107 -7.37 11.73 13.83
CA LYS A 107 -6.22 12.50 14.34
C LYS A 107 -6.53 13.25 15.63
N GLU A 108 -7.80 13.63 15.82
CA GLU A 108 -8.28 14.32 17.01
C GLU A 108 -9.44 13.54 17.65
N LYS A 109 -9.43 13.45 18.98
CA LYS A 109 -10.51 12.83 19.74
C LYS A 109 -11.74 13.75 19.67
N LYS A 110 -12.93 13.18 19.49
CA LYS A 110 -14.17 13.94 19.65
C LYS A 110 -14.54 14.03 21.13
N ASP A 111 -14.88 15.23 21.58
CA ASP A 111 -15.29 15.48 22.97
C ASP A 111 -16.81 15.26 23.21
N HIS A 112 -17.60 15.03 22.14
CA HIS A 112 -19.05 14.85 22.20
C HIS A 112 -19.58 13.78 21.19
N GLY A 113 -20.69 13.10 21.49
CA GLY A 113 -21.30 12.03 20.68
C GLY A 113 -20.86 10.61 21.08
N ASP A 114 -20.85 9.65 20.15
CA ASP A 114 -20.32 8.27 20.34
C ASP A 114 -18.83 8.19 20.76
N GLY A 115 -18.20 9.34 21.03
CA GLY A 115 -16.84 9.43 21.57
C GLY A 115 -15.82 8.71 20.69
N GLY A 116 -14.66 8.42 21.26
CA GLY A 116 -13.68 7.52 20.64
C GLY A 116 -12.77 8.12 19.56
N THR A 117 -11.67 7.40 19.36
CA THR A 117 -10.61 7.71 18.39
C THR A 117 -10.72 6.88 17.11
N MET A 118 -11.68 5.96 17.01
CA MET A 118 -11.89 5.07 15.86
C MET A 118 -13.28 5.27 15.24
N VAL A 119 -13.40 4.93 13.95
CA VAL A 119 -14.66 4.93 13.18
C VAL A 119 -14.75 3.64 12.37
N GLY A 120 -15.95 3.09 12.24
CA GLY A 120 -16.21 1.85 11.49
C GLY A 120 -16.55 0.69 12.43
N LYS A 121 -16.15 -0.54 12.07
CA LYS A 121 -16.36 -1.73 12.90
C LYS A 121 -15.66 -1.54 14.26
N PRO A 122 -16.38 -1.67 15.39
CA PRO A 122 -15.77 -1.65 16.72
C PRO A 122 -14.70 -2.74 16.85
N LEU A 123 -13.62 -2.42 17.57
CA LEU A 123 -12.55 -3.37 17.84
C LEU A 123 -12.87 -4.16 19.10
N GLU A 124 -12.75 -5.48 19.02
CA GLU A 124 -12.99 -6.45 20.08
C GLU A 124 -11.77 -7.36 20.22
N ASP A 125 -11.58 -7.91 21.42
CA ASP A 125 -10.45 -8.80 21.71
C ASP A 125 -10.46 -10.02 20.78
N GLY A 126 -9.27 -10.39 20.29
CA GLY A 126 -9.09 -11.53 19.39
C GLY A 126 -9.48 -11.26 17.92
N MET A 127 -9.88 -10.05 17.55
CA MET A 127 -10.10 -9.69 16.14
C MET A 127 -8.80 -9.64 15.34
N ASN A 128 -8.82 -10.19 14.12
CA ASN A 128 -7.77 -10.05 13.12
C ASN A 128 -7.94 -8.74 12.35
N VAL A 129 -6.96 -7.84 12.47
CA VAL A 129 -6.91 -6.52 11.85
C VAL A 129 -5.84 -6.53 10.76
N LEU A 130 -6.25 -6.28 9.51
CA LEU A 130 -5.33 -6.11 8.38
C LEU A 130 -5.17 -4.62 8.07
N LEU A 131 -3.95 -4.11 8.06
CA LEU A 131 -3.70 -2.71 7.74
C LEU A 131 -3.59 -2.53 6.22
N VAL A 132 -4.05 -1.39 5.70
CA VAL A 132 -3.80 -0.95 4.32
C VAL A 132 -3.23 0.47 4.31
N ASP A 133 -2.22 0.73 3.49
CA ASP A 133 -1.66 2.07 3.29
C ASP A 133 -1.11 2.24 1.86
N ASP A 134 -0.85 3.47 1.41
CA ASP A 134 -0.39 3.74 0.05
C ASP A 134 1.06 3.29 -0.17
N VAL A 135 2.02 4.01 0.38
CA VAL A 135 3.45 3.80 0.25
C VAL A 135 4.12 4.03 1.59
N MET A 136 5.03 3.14 1.96
CA MET A 136 5.77 3.31 3.20
C MET A 136 7.11 4.02 2.95
N THR A 137 7.32 5.14 3.64
CA THR A 137 8.60 5.87 3.59
C THR A 137 9.46 5.61 4.81
N ALA A 138 8.92 5.83 6.01
CA ALA A 138 9.63 5.65 7.28
C ALA A 138 8.85 4.78 8.28
N GLY A 139 7.71 4.20 7.89
CA GLY A 139 6.84 3.41 8.77
C GLY A 139 6.18 4.20 9.91
N THR A 140 6.30 5.53 9.93
CA THR A 140 5.77 6.40 11.00
C THR A 140 4.27 6.22 11.21
N ALA A 141 3.49 6.12 10.12
CA ALA A 141 2.04 5.91 10.22
C ALA A 141 1.71 4.61 10.96
N VAL A 142 2.39 3.51 10.63
CA VAL A 142 2.23 2.20 11.28
C VAL A 142 2.58 2.30 12.78
N ARG A 143 3.72 2.91 13.11
CA ARG A 143 4.17 3.11 14.50
C ARG A 143 3.22 3.98 15.32
N GLU A 144 2.51 4.89 14.67
CA GLU A 144 1.48 5.71 15.32
C GLU A 144 0.20 4.92 15.58
N VAL A 145 -0.22 4.04 14.66
CA VAL A 145 -1.52 3.36 14.76
C VAL A 145 -1.48 2.04 15.53
N VAL A 146 -0.36 1.31 15.54
CA VAL A 146 -0.26 0.04 16.30
C VAL A 146 -0.59 0.24 17.79
N PRO A 147 -0.01 1.24 18.51
CA PRO A 147 -0.38 1.49 19.89
C PRO A 147 -1.84 1.92 20.05
N LYS A 148 -2.39 2.69 19.10
CA LYS A 148 -3.80 3.11 19.15
C LYS A 148 -4.74 1.92 19.03
N LEU A 149 -4.46 0.99 18.12
CA LEU A 149 -5.23 -0.25 17.95
C LEU A 149 -5.19 -1.10 19.22
N LYS A 150 -3.99 -1.35 19.75
CA LYS A 150 -3.78 -2.12 20.99
C LYS A 150 -4.38 -1.47 22.23
N ALA A 151 -4.57 -0.14 22.23
CA ALA A 151 -5.26 0.58 23.29
C ALA A 151 -6.79 0.48 23.21
N GLN A 152 -7.36 0.06 22.07
CA GLN A 152 -8.81 -0.16 21.94
C GLN A 152 -9.23 -1.57 22.37
N ALA A 153 -8.46 -2.59 22.00
CA ALA A 153 -8.71 -3.99 22.30
C ALA A 153 -7.43 -4.82 22.08
N ASP A 154 -7.38 -6.05 22.61
CA ASP A 154 -6.33 -7.03 22.31
C ASP A 154 -6.55 -7.66 20.92
N VAL A 155 -6.35 -6.84 19.90
CA VAL A 155 -6.48 -7.24 18.48
C VAL A 155 -5.21 -7.90 17.97
N ASN A 156 -5.34 -8.85 17.06
CA ASN A 156 -4.23 -9.42 16.33
C ASN A 156 -4.01 -8.64 15.03
N ILE A 157 -2.86 -7.99 14.89
CA ILE A 157 -2.50 -7.32 13.63
C ILE A 157 -1.86 -8.37 12.72
N VAL A 158 -2.58 -8.77 11.68
CA VAL A 158 -2.21 -9.93 10.85
C VAL A 158 -1.27 -9.58 9.70
N GLY A 159 -1.15 -8.30 9.38
CA GLY A 159 -0.28 -7.82 8.32
C GLY A 159 -0.54 -6.38 7.94
N LEU A 160 0.21 -5.91 6.96
CA LEU A 160 0.03 -4.64 6.28
C LEU A 160 0.15 -4.85 4.78
N VAL A 161 -0.81 -4.36 4.00
CA VAL A 161 -0.74 -4.32 2.53
C VAL A 161 -0.50 -2.90 2.06
N LEU A 162 0.54 -2.72 1.24
CA LEU A 162 0.90 -1.47 0.58
C LEU A 162 0.50 -1.51 -0.89
N SER A 163 0.26 -0.35 -1.48
CA SER A 163 0.14 -0.27 -2.94
C SER A 163 1.49 -0.53 -3.60
N VAL A 164 2.54 0.16 -3.12
CA VAL A 164 3.89 0.03 -3.67
C VAL A 164 4.93 -0.05 -2.56
N ASP A 165 5.80 -1.06 -2.63
CA ASP A 165 7.06 -1.09 -1.90
C ASP A 165 8.17 -0.43 -2.74
N ARG A 166 8.74 0.65 -2.22
CA ARG A 166 9.84 1.38 -2.89
C ARG A 166 11.18 0.65 -2.78
N MET A 167 11.30 -0.34 -1.89
CA MET A 167 12.55 -1.05 -1.59
C MET A 167 13.72 -0.11 -1.29
N GLU A 168 13.45 1.01 -0.62
CA GLU A 168 14.45 2.03 -0.32
C GLU A 168 14.85 2.02 1.16
N LYS A 169 16.14 2.24 1.41
CA LYS A 169 16.71 2.50 2.73
C LYS A 169 16.04 3.69 3.41
N THR A 170 15.81 3.55 4.71
CA THR A 170 15.45 4.70 5.56
C THR A 170 16.66 5.63 5.75
N LYS A 171 16.45 6.81 6.37
CA LYS A 171 17.54 7.79 6.54
C LYS A 171 18.63 7.29 7.50
N ASP A 172 18.25 6.45 8.45
CA ASP A 172 19.06 6.10 9.62
C ASP A 172 19.39 4.59 9.68
N SER A 173 19.12 3.83 8.60
CA SER A 173 19.31 2.37 8.54
C SER A 173 19.60 1.90 7.10
N ASP A 174 20.35 0.81 6.98
CA ASP A 174 20.51 0.07 5.72
C ASP A 174 19.29 -0.79 5.36
N LEU A 175 18.33 -0.91 6.29
CA LEU A 175 17.06 -1.59 6.05
C LEU A 175 16.04 -0.68 5.39
N SER A 176 15.14 -1.29 4.61
CA SER A 176 13.95 -0.62 4.12
C SER A 176 12.96 -0.37 5.25
N ALA A 177 12.07 0.61 5.07
CA ALA A 177 11.00 0.85 6.05
C ALA A 177 10.12 -0.40 6.27
N VAL A 178 9.91 -1.18 5.19
CA VAL A 178 9.19 -2.46 5.20
C VAL A 178 9.91 -3.47 6.09
N GLN A 179 11.22 -3.69 5.86
CA GLN A 179 12.04 -4.61 6.65
C GLN A 179 12.09 -4.19 8.13
N ASP A 180 12.23 -2.88 8.40
CA ASP A 180 12.24 -2.34 9.77
C ASP A 180 10.91 -2.59 10.50
N VAL A 181 9.76 -2.35 9.83
CA VAL A 181 8.43 -2.58 10.41
C VAL A 181 8.17 -4.06 10.64
N GLN A 182 8.52 -4.94 9.70
CA GLN A 182 8.39 -6.39 9.89
C GLN A 182 9.20 -6.88 11.08
N ARG A 183 10.46 -6.42 11.22
CA ARG A 183 11.31 -6.78 12.36
C ARG A 183 10.75 -6.27 13.68
N GLU A 184 10.20 -5.06 13.69
CA GLU A 184 9.68 -4.42 14.91
C GLU A 184 8.37 -5.05 15.41
N PHE A 185 7.44 -5.36 14.51
CA PHE A 185 6.09 -5.79 14.89
C PHE A 185 5.78 -7.26 14.62
N GLY A 186 6.62 -7.96 13.84
CA GLY A 186 6.52 -9.40 13.61
C GLY A 186 5.43 -9.85 12.63
N PHE A 187 4.60 -8.94 12.12
CA PHE A 187 3.62 -9.25 11.07
C PHE A 187 4.20 -8.99 9.65
N PRO A 188 3.71 -9.69 8.61
CA PRO A 188 4.17 -9.48 7.24
C PRO A 188 3.74 -8.12 6.69
N VAL A 189 4.61 -7.51 5.89
CA VAL A 189 4.33 -6.30 5.13
C VAL A 189 4.42 -6.65 3.64
N LEU A 190 3.28 -6.62 2.98
CA LEU A 190 3.07 -7.08 1.61
C LEU A 190 2.82 -5.87 0.70
N ALA A 191 3.12 -5.99 -0.59
CA ALA A 191 2.82 -4.94 -1.55
C ALA A 191 2.19 -5.50 -2.83
N ILE A 192 1.29 -4.73 -3.46
CA ILE A 192 0.70 -5.09 -4.75
C ILE A 192 1.78 -5.16 -5.84
N ALA A 193 2.70 -4.19 -5.83
CA ALA A 193 3.92 -4.22 -6.63
C ALA A 193 5.10 -3.64 -5.83
N ASN A 194 6.31 -4.11 -6.12
CA ASN A 194 7.55 -3.44 -5.71
C ASN A 194 8.17 -2.65 -6.85
N VAL A 195 9.12 -1.78 -6.54
CA VAL A 195 9.76 -0.89 -7.52
C VAL A 195 10.45 -1.66 -8.67
N LYS A 196 11.00 -2.85 -8.41
CA LYS A 196 11.67 -3.66 -9.44
C LYS A 196 10.66 -4.21 -10.44
N GLU A 197 9.52 -4.69 -9.95
CA GLU A 197 8.39 -5.13 -10.78
C GLU A 197 7.83 -3.98 -11.61
N ILE A 198 7.69 -2.78 -11.02
CA ILE A 198 7.24 -1.58 -11.73
C ILE A 198 8.17 -1.23 -12.90
N PHE A 199 9.50 -1.26 -12.69
CA PHE A 199 10.44 -1.02 -13.78
C PHE A 199 10.38 -2.12 -14.85
N ALA A 200 10.27 -3.39 -14.44
CA ALA A 200 10.15 -4.51 -15.37
C ALA A 200 8.87 -4.42 -16.23
N ALA A 201 7.73 -4.12 -15.62
CA ALA A 201 6.47 -3.90 -16.33
C ALA A 201 6.55 -2.66 -17.22
N GLY A 202 7.18 -1.57 -16.77
CA GLY A 202 7.36 -0.36 -17.56
C GLY A 202 8.21 -0.54 -18.82
N ARG A 203 9.08 -1.57 -18.89
CA ARG A 203 9.81 -1.94 -20.12
C ARG A 203 8.92 -2.64 -21.14
N GLN A 204 7.83 -3.26 -20.70
CA GLN A 204 6.90 -4.01 -21.54
C GLN A 204 5.67 -3.18 -21.93
N LEU A 205 5.30 -2.22 -21.09
CA LEU A 205 4.22 -1.27 -21.34
C LEU A 205 4.70 -0.14 -22.26
N ALA A 206 3.88 0.23 -23.22
CA ALA A 206 4.19 1.28 -24.18
C ALA A 206 3.16 2.42 -24.16
N THR A 207 3.61 3.62 -24.50
CA THR A 207 2.76 4.79 -24.74
C THR A 207 1.91 4.59 -26.00
N ALA A 208 1.01 5.55 -26.28
CA ALA A 208 0.18 5.52 -27.49
C ALA A 208 1.03 5.53 -28.78
N GLU A 209 2.25 6.07 -28.71
CA GLU A 209 3.22 6.11 -29.80
C GLU A 209 4.05 4.83 -29.95
N GLY A 210 3.83 3.83 -29.09
CA GLY A 210 4.56 2.55 -29.12
C GLY A 210 5.93 2.56 -28.45
N THR A 211 6.30 3.66 -27.78
CA THR A 211 7.55 3.76 -27.01
C THR A 211 7.39 3.16 -25.62
N PRO A 212 8.31 2.32 -25.12
CA PRO A 212 8.26 1.83 -23.75
C PRO A 212 8.24 2.95 -22.71
N TYR A 213 7.48 2.80 -21.63
CA TYR A 213 7.48 3.76 -20.51
C TYR A 213 8.82 3.82 -19.79
N VAL A 214 9.54 2.70 -19.74
CA VAL A 214 10.91 2.58 -19.22
C VAL A 214 11.83 2.31 -20.39
N THR A 215 12.50 3.36 -20.85
CA THR A 215 13.59 3.28 -21.85
C THR A 215 14.86 2.71 -21.21
N ASP A 216 15.87 2.40 -22.03
CA ASP A 216 17.18 1.98 -21.52
C ASP A 216 17.84 3.06 -20.64
N GLU A 217 17.61 4.34 -20.94
CA GLU A 217 18.06 5.46 -20.12
C GLU A 217 17.41 5.46 -18.73
N ILE A 218 16.07 5.31 -18.68
CA ILE A 218 15.33 5.25 -17.41
C ILE A 218 15.73 4.00 -16.62
N ALA A 219 15.93 2.87 -17.29
CA ALA A 219 16.38 1.64 -16.65
C ALA A 219 17.79 1.80 -16.03
N GLY A 220 18.73 2.42 -16.74
CA GLY A 220 20.05 2.74 -16.20
C GLY A 220 19.96 3.64 -14.97
N ALA A 221 19.17 4.71 -15.03
CA ALA A 221 18.94 5.60 -13.90
C ALA A 221 18.27 4.89 -12.71
N ALA A 222 17.38 3.93 -12.98
CA ALA A 222 16.75 3.08 -11.96
C ALA A 222 17.75 2.16 -11.25
N GLU A 223 18.63 1.51 -12.00
CA GLU A 223 19.69 0.67 -11.45
C GLU A 223 20.66 1.47 -10.58
N GLU A 224 21.09 2.65 -11.04
CA GLU A 224 21.94 3.56 -10.26
C GLU A 224 21.24 3.99 -8.95
N TYR A 225 19.97 4.40 -9.05
CA TYR A 225 19.16 4.82 -7.91
C TYR A 225 19.02 3.71 -6.87
N LEU A 226 18.68 2.49 -7.29
CA LEU A 226 18.52 1.34 -6.41
C LEU A 226 19.85 0.81 -5.87
N THR A 227 20.95 0.98 -6.59
CA THR A 227 22.29 0.69 -6.05
C THR A 227 22.63 1.63 -4.91
N GLN A 228 22.29 2.91 -5.03
CA GLN A 228 22.60 3.92 -4.02
C GLN A 228 21.65 3.89 -2.83
N TYR A 229 20.35 3.70 -3.07
CA TYR A 229 19.29 3.87 -2.07
C TYR A 229 18.46 2.62 -1.80
N GLY A 230 18.66 1.53 -2.54
CA GLY A 230 17.91 0.29 -2.38
C GLY A 230 18.32 -0.50 -1.13
N ALA A 231 17.37 -1.25 -0.58
CA ALA A 231 17.53 -2.14 0.57
C ALA A 231 17.02 -3.56 0.28
#